data_AF-H0UQ30-F1
#
_entry.id   AF-H0UQ30-F1
#
_cell.length_a   1.000
_cell.length_b   1.000
_cell.length_c   1.000
_cell.angle_alpha   90.00
_cell.angle_beta   90.00
_cell.angle_gamma   90.00
#
_symmetry.space_group_name_H-M   'P 1'
#
loop_
_entity.id
_entity.type
_entity.pdbx_description
1 polymer ?
#
loop_
_entity_poly.entity_id
_entity_poly.type
_entity_poly.pdbx_seq_one_letter_code
_entity_poly.pdbx_strand_id
1 'polypeptide(L)'
;MGALIVISVLWVLGYMSYVDHHRRTNPRITWGVPWTEWYLLPSKGALIWEERLIRSPYAGPVTYPRGEGPIKVPAGAVVATVNGVPVKTPVQGIFTARLDQMEGKWRYQYLWDNRDNLPAPPPPKPPKRSASPGEPIGKVVEQPQEIRFLGYVDMVGTVPQALKERRLPVRKDRFDMNLFGEVRFYEVMGPKALVYMDLPWVTEDIITQRTLNILVEAGRFDGVAVPESSVVQRNGSYGVYVVRGNVASFRPVEGRPVGSQRFLVTKGLAMGEAVIVDGRLAREGRVQLW
;
A
#
# COMPACT_ATOMS: atom_id res chain seq x y z
N MET A 1 -5.36 -3.00 67.27
CA MET A 1 -5.51 -2.75 65.81
C MET A 1 -4.19 -2.74 65.05
N GLY A 2 -3.09 -2.16 65.56
CA GLY A 2 -1.82 -2.07 64.82
C GLY A 2 -1.17 -3.40 64.41
N ALA A 3 -1.19 -4.42 65.27
CA ALA A 3 -0.56 -5.71 64.98
C ALA A 3 -1.23 -6.50 63.82
N LEU A 4 -2.57 -6.47 63.75
CA LEU A 4 -3.32 -7.13 62.66
C LEU A 4 -3.09 -6.45 61.30
N ILE A 5 -2.90 -5.12 61.30
CA ILE A 5 -2.56 -4.37 60.10
C ILE A 5 -1.14 -4.75 59.63
N VAL A 6 -0.16 -4.81 60.54
CA VAL A 6 1.22 -5.21 60.22
C VAL A 6 1.28 -6.63 59.65
N ILE A 7 0.56 -7.58 60.26
CA ILE A 7 0.48 -8.96 59.77
C ILE A 7 -0.14 -9.00 58.37
N SER A 8 -1.26 -8.29 58.16
CA SER A 8 -1.91 -8.21 56.84
C SER A 8 -0.98 -7.62 55.77
N VAL A 9 -0.24 -6.56 56.09
CA VAL A 9 0.73 -5.94 55.18
C VAL A 9 1.88 -6.91 54.85
N LEU A 10 2.41 -7.64 55.83
CA LEU A 10 3.45 -8.64 55.61
C LEU A 10 2.98 -9.79 54.73
N TRP A 11 1.74 -10.27 54.91
CA TRP A 11 1.14 -11.29 54.05
C TRP A 11 0.94 -10.80 52.62
N VAL A 12 0.47 -9.56 52.44
CA VAL A 12 0.32 -8.97 51.10
C VAL A 12 1.69 -8.84 50.43
N LEU A 13 2.71 -8.33 51.13
CA LEU A 13 4.07 -8.21 50.57
C LEU A 13 4.69 -9.57 50.25
N GLY A 14 4.52 -10.56 51.13
CA GLY A 14 4.98 -11.93 50.92
C GLY A 14 4.30 -12.58 49.72
N TYR A 15 2.98 -12.43 49.61
CA TYR A 15 2.21 -12.93 48.47
C TYR A 15 2.62 -12.23 47.16
N MET A 16 2.78 -10.90 47.16
CA MET A 16 3.25 -10.16 45.99
C MET A 16 4.66 -10.60 45.57
N SER A 17 5.57 -10.80 46.54
CA SER A 17 6.93 -11.31 46.27
C SER A 17 6.91 -12.72 45.71
N TYR A 18 6.03 -13.59 46.23
CA TYR A 18 5.86 -14.95 45.72
C TYR A 18 5.32 -14.95 44.29
N VAL A 19 4.27 -14.18 44.01
CA VAL A 19 3.68 -14.06 42.67
C VAL A 19 4.69 -13.48 41.67
N ASP A 20 5.46 -12.46 42.06
CA ASP A 20 6.52 -11.89 41.23
C ASP A 20 7.64 -12.89 40.96
N HIS A 21 8.10 -13.64 41.97
CA HIS A 21 9.08 -14.71 41.79
C HIS A 21 8.55 -15.82 40.88
N HIS A 22 7.29 -16.23 41.07
CA HIS A 22 6.66 -17.28 40.29
C HIS A 22 6.50 -16.88 38.81
N ARG A 23 6.10 -15.63 38.53
CA ARG A 23 6.00 -15.09 37.16
C ARG A 23 7.36 -15.01 36.47
N ARG A 24 8.44 -14.71 37.21
CA ARG A 24 9.81 -14.66 36.67
C ARG A 24 10.37 -16.05 36.38
N THR A 25 10.05 -17.02 37.22
CA THR A 25 10.53 -18.41 37.08
C THR A 25 9.72 -19.19 36.06
N ASN A 26 8.44 -18.88 35.86
CA ASN A 26 7.55 -19.54 34.90
C ASN A 26 7.10 -18.58 33.78
N PRO A 27 8.04 -18.10 32.93
CA PRO A 27 7.69 -17.18 31.87
C PRO A 27 6.90 -17.89 30.76
N ARG A 28 5.95 -17.15 30.16
CA ARG A 28 5.37 -17.57 28.88
C ARG A 28 6.42 -17.44 27.79
N ILE A 29 6.62 -18.49 27.02
CA ILE A 29 7.51 -18.49 25.85
C ILE A 29 6.73 -18.51 24.55
N THR A 30 7.34 -18.01 23.49
CA THR A 30 6.88 -18.12 22.11
C THR A 30 8.06 -18.41 21.21
N TRP A 31 7.77 -18.92 20.03
CA TRP A 31 8.80 -19.22 19.03
C TRP A 31 8.92 -18.05 18.07
N GLY A 32 10.16 -17.73 17.72
CA GLY A 32 10.44 -16.85 16.60
C GLY A 32 10.00 -17.52 15.30
N VAL A 33 9.07 -16.90 14.58
CA VAL A 33 8.56 -17.41 13.30
C VAL A 33 9.21 -16.68 12.12
N PRO A 34 9.51 -17.37 11.00
CA PRO A 34 10.03 -16.70 9.81
C PRO A 34 9.04 -15.64 9.32
N TRP A 35 9.55 -14.47 8.98
CA TRP A 35 8.72 -13.36 8.51
C TRP A 35 9.46 -12.55 7.44
N THR A 36 8.73 -12.19 6.39
CA THR A 36 9.20 -11.29 5.34
C THR A 36 8.30 -10.07 5.34
N GLU A 37 8.90 -8.90 5.52
CA GLU A 37 8.21 -7.62 5.45
C GLU A 37 8.73 -6.81 4.26
N TRP A 38 7.80 -6.38 3.41
CA TRP A 38 8.10 -5.49 2.29
C TRP A 38 8.01 -4.04 2.75
N TYR A 39 9.05 -3.25 2.45
CA TYR A 39 9.03 -1.82 2.70
C TYR A 39 8.37 -1.12 1.51
N LEU A 40 7.06 -0.89 1.65
CA LEU A 40 6.22 -0.31 0.61
C LEU A 40 5.98 1.18 0.87
N LEU A 41 6.33 2.02 -0.10
CA LEU A 41 6.15 3.47 -0.06
C LEU A 41 4.98 3.87 -0.94
N PRO A 42 3.96 4.58 -0.42
CA PRO A 42 2.86 5.05 -1.24
C PRO A 42 3.36 6.13 -2.21
N SER A 43 2.95 6.01 -3.47
CA SER A 43 3.21 6.99 -4.51
C SER A 43 1.91 7.34 -5.21
N LYS A 44 1.59 8.64 -5.26
CA LYS A 44 0.45 9.16 -6.01
C LYS A 44 0.95 9.75 -7.31
N GLY A 45 0.26 9.44 -8.41
CA GLY A 45 0.58 10.00 -9.72
C GLY A 45 -0.63 10.15 -10.62
N ALA A 46 -0.41 10.89 -11.71
CA ALA A 46 -1.35 11.06 -12.81
C ALA A 46 -1.25 9.86 -13.76
N LEU A 47 -2.40 9.40 -14.22
CA LEU A 47 -2.51 8.39 -15.26
C LEU A 47 -2.66 9.06 -16.63
N ILE A 48 -2.02 8.50 -17.64
CA ILE A 48 -2.03 8.99 -19.00
C ILE A 48 -2.44 7.85 -19.92
N TRP A 49 -3.44 8.11 -20.75
CA TRP A 49 -3.98 7.17 -21.73
C TRP A 49 -4.56 7.93 -22.92
N GLU A 50 -4.78 7.21 -24.01
CA GLU A 50 -5.51 7.69 -25.17
C GLU A 50 -7.01 7.50 -24.98
N GLU A 51 -7.77 8.58 -25.19
CA GLU A 51 -9.22 8.58 -25.07
C GLU A 51 -9.86 9.36 -26.23
N ARG A 52 -11.04 8.89 -26.64
CA ARG A 52 -11.83 9.48 -27.72
C ARG A 52 -13.19 9.94 -27.20
N LEU A 53 -13.52 11.20 -27.45
CA LEU A 53 -14.84 11.74 -27.14
C LEU A 53 -15.90 11.15 -28.07
N ILE A 54 -17.01 10.72 -27.48
CA ILE A 54 -18.23 10.38 -28.19
C ILE A 54 -19.12 11.62 -28.19
N ARG A 55 -19.46 12.10 -29.38
CA ARG A 55 -20.27 13.30 -29.59
C ARG A 55 -21.65 12.94 -30.11
N SER A 56 -22.66 13.68 -29.67
CA SER A 56 -24.01 13.52 -30.18
C SER A 56 -24.10 14.07 -31.61
N PRO A 57 -24.63 13.31 -32.58
CA PRO A 57 -24.94 13.85 -33.90
C PRO A 57 -26.27 14.62 -33.93
N TYR A 58 -27.14 14.43 -32.92
CA TYR A 58 -28.50 14.98 -32.89
C TYR A 58 -28.74 15.80 -31.62
N ALA A 59 -29.79 16.64 -31.66
CA ALA A 59 -30.34 17.26 -30.46
C ALA A 59 -31.35 16.31 -29.80
N GLY A 60 -31.40 16.28 -28.46
CA GLY A 60 -32.50 15.63 -27.75
C GLY A 60 -32.11 14.91 -26.47
N PRO A 61 -33.05 14.12 -25.88
CA PRO A 61 -32.79 13.35 -24.68
C PRO A 61 -31.75 12.25 -24.93
N VAL A 62 -30.87 12.02 -23.95
CA VAL A 62 -29.80 11.02 -24.00
C VAL A 62 -30.09 9.91 -23.01
N THR A 63 -30.01 8.66 -23.49
CA THR A 63 -30.06 7.46 -22.65
C THR A 63 -28.85 6.57 -22.95
N TYR A 64 -28.43 5.75 -21.98
CA TYR A 64 -27.26 4.87 -22.08
C TYR A 64 -27.73 3.41 -21.95
N PRO A 65 -28.11 2.73 -23.05
CA PRO A 65 -28.75 1.42 -22.99
C PRO A 65 -27.92 0.32 -22.32
N ARG A 66 -26.59 0.45 -22.36
CA ARG A 66 -25.64 -0.50 -21.75
C ARG A 66 -25.22 -0.09 -20.33
N GLY A 67 -25.63 1.09 -19.86
CA GLY A 67 -25.17 1.70 -18.62
C GLY A 67 -24.17 2.84 -18.84
N GLU A 68 -23.88 3.57 -17.76
CA GLU A 68 -23.09 4.83 -17.79
C GLU A 68 -21.57 4.62 -17.71
N GLY A 69 -21.12 3.37 -17.67
CA GLY A 69 -19.71 3.00 -17.54
C GLY A 69 -19.21 2.85 -16.09
N PRO A 70 -17.98 2.33 -15.89
CA PRO A 70 -17.08 1.81 -16.92
C PRO A 70 -17.58 0.48 -17.52
N ILE A 71 -17.64 0.37 -18.86
CA ILE A 71 -18.11 -0.85 -19.55
C ILE A 71 -17.23 -1.10 -20.78
N LYS A 72 -16.80 -2.34 -20.99
CA LYS A 72 -16.09 -2.77 -22.20
C LYS A 72 -17.02 -2.75 -23.42
N VAL A 73 -16.57 -2.13 -24.51
CA VAL A 73 -17.33 -1.99 -25.76
C VAL A 73 -16.45 -2.28 -26.98
N PRO A 74 -16.92 -3.10 -27.94
CA PRO A 74 -16.26 -3.24 -29.24
C PRO A 74 -16.53 -2.01 -30.12
N ALA A 75 -15.73 -1.85 -31.18
CA ALA A 75 -16.00 -0.85 -32.21
C ALA A 75 -17.39 -1.07 -32.84
N GLY A 76 -18.12 0.02 -33.10
CA GLY A 76 -19.48 -0.01 -33.64
C GLY A 76 -20.58 -0.29 -32.61
N ALA A 77 -20.26 -0.57 -31.35
CA ALA A 77 -21.26 -0.77 -30.30
C ALA A 77 -22.05 0.51 -30.04
N VAL A 78 -23.37 0.36 -29.81
CA VAL A 78 -24.25 1.45 -29.37
C VAL A 78 -23.95 1.74 -27.90
N VAL A 79 -23.45 2.94 -27.60
CA VAL A 79 -23.07 3.38 -26.25
C VAL A 79 -24.08 4.34 -25.64
N ALA A 80 -24.80 5.07 -26.49
CA ALA A 80 -25.89 5.96 -26.11
C ALA A 80 -26.95 6.00 -27.21
N THR A 81 -28.13 6.47 -26.88
CA THR A 81 -29.19 6.83 -27.83
C THR A 81 -29.59 8.28 -27.59
N VAL A 82 -29.67 9.07 -28.65
CA VAL A 82 -30.08 10.48 -28.60
C VAL A 82 -31.34 10.65 -29.41
N ASN A 83 -32.43 11.05 -28.76
CA ASN A 83 -33.76 11.11 -29.36
C ASN A 83 -34.16 9.77 -30.06
N GLY A 84 -33.81 8.64 -29.45
CA GLY A 84 -34.04 7.30 -30.01
C GLY A 84 -33.03 6.86 -31.10
N VAL A 85 -32.17 7.75 -31.59
CA VAL A 85 -31.17 7.40 -32.62
C VAL A 85 -29.89 6.86 -31.96
N PRO A 86 -29.37 5.70 -32.40
CA PRO A 86 -28.19 5.09 -31.80
C PRO A 86 -26.90 5.88 -32.09
N VAL A 87 -26.13 6.18 -31.05
CA VAL A 87 -24.76 6.70 -31.14
C VAL A 87 -23.79 5.57 -30.87
N LYS A 88 -22.93 5.31 -31.86
CA LYS A 88 -21.97 4.19 -31.84
C LYS A 88 -20.57 4.68 -31.52
N THR A 89 -19.78 3.86 -30.84
CA THR A 89 -18.34 4.12 -30.68
C THR A 89 -17.58 3.77 -31.97
N PRO A 90 -16.65 4.62 -32.45
CA PRO A 90 -15.82 4.30 -33.61
C PRO A 90 -14.66 3.35 -33.27
N VAL A 91 -14.35 3.16 -31.99
CA VAL A 91 -13.21 2.37 -31.50
C VAL A 91 -13.65 1.40 -30.41
N GLN A 92 -12.87 0.33 -30.24
CA GLN A 92 -13.04 -0.57 -29.11
C GLN A 92 -12.33 -0.03 -27.86
N GLY A 93 -12.86 -0.32 -26.68
CA GLY A 93 -12.28 0.18 -25.44
C GLY A 93 -13.21 0.08 -24.24
N ILE A 94 -12.98 0.94 -23.26
CA ILE A 94 -13.82 1.09 -22.07
C ILE A 94 -14.57 2.41 -22.17
N PHE A 95 -15.90 2.33 -22.24
CA PHE A 95 -16.79 3.48 -22.32
C PHE A 95 -17.15 4.00 -20.91
N THR A 96 -17.18 5.33 -20.77
CA THR A 96 -17.78 6.03 -19.64
C THR A 96 -18.54 7.26 -20.12
N ALA A 97 -19.73 7.47 -19.59
CA ALA A 97 -20.56 8.64 -19.88
C ALA A 97 -20.15 9.87 -19.07
N ARG A 98 -19.29 9.69 -18.05
CA ARG A 98 -18.81 10.77 -17.18
C ARG A 98 -17.59 11.44 -17.81
N LEU A 99 -17.65 12.76 -17.89
CA LEU A 99 -16.60 13.60 -18.47
C LEU A 99 -16.08 14.58 -17.42
N ASP A 100 -14.78 14.84 -17.43
CA ASP A 100 -14.10 15.70 -16.46
C ASP A 100 -13.54 16.98 -17.10
N GLN A 101 -13.81 17.24 -18.38
CA GLN A 101 -13.33 18.41 -19.14
C GLN A 101 -11.82 18.43 -19.40
N MET A 102 -11.09 17.41 -18.94
CA MET A 102 -9.69 17.19 -19.27
C MET A 102 -9.51 16.25 -20.46
N GLU A 103 -10.61 15.86 -21.12
CA GLU A 103 -10.56 15.04 -22.32
C GLU A 103 -9.71 15.65 -23.42
N GLY A 104 -8.68 14.91 -23.83
CA GLY A 104 -7.69 15.37 -24.80
C GLY A 104 -6.67 16.37 -24.28
N LYS A 105 -6.86 16.97 -23.09
CA LYS A 105 -5.91 17.90 -22.45
C LYS A 105 -4.96 17.21 -21.47
N TRP A 106 -5.44 16.15 -20.80
CA TRP A 106 -4.65 15.38 -19.84
C TRP A 106 -3.63 14.48 -20.55
N ARG A 107 -2.54 15.09 -21.00
CA ARG A 107 -1.47 14.43 -21.77
C ARG A 107 -0.13 14.67 -21.10
N TYR A 108 0.87 13.87 -21.50
CA TYR A 108 2.24 13.98 -20.99
C TYR A 108 2.75 15.43 -21.00
N GLN A 109 2.63 16.14 -22.12
CA GLN A 109 3.11 17.53 -22.23
C GLN A 109 2.50 18.46 -21.18
N TYR A 110 1.17 18.46 -21.03
CA TYR A 110 0.48 19.28 -20.02
C TYR A 110 0.96 18.95 -18.60
N LEU A 111 1.10 17.67 -18.26
CA LEU A 111 1.54 17.26 -16.93
C LEU A 111 3.03 17.54 -16.68
N TRP A 112 3.86 17.40 -17.72
CA TRP A 112 5.30 17.65 -17.69
C TRP A 112 5.62 19.13 -17.50
N ASP A 113 4.86 20.00 -18.16
CA ASP A 113 4.98 21.46 -17.99
C ASP A 113 4.58 21.90 -16.56
N ASN A 114 3.78 21.09 -15.86
CA ASN A 114 3.35 21.31 -14.47
C ASN A 114 4.04 20.35 -13.49
N ARG A 115 5.23 19.83 -13.82
CA ARG A 115 5.88 18.74 -13.06
C ARG A 115 6.40 19.12 -11.68
N ASP A 116 6.48 20.41 -11.34
CA ASP A 116 6.83 20.85 -9.99
C ASP A 116 5.67 20.60 -9.00
N ASN A 117 4.43 20.61 -9.50
CA ASN A 117 3.24 20.28 -8.75
C ASN A 117 2.15 19.74 -9.68
N LEU A 118 2.09 18.39 -9.80
CA LEU A 118 1.14 17.75 -10.69
C LEU A 118 -0.31 18.21 -10.40
N PRO A 119 -1.06 18.65 -11.42
CA PRO A 119 -2.40 19.17 -11.23
C PRO A 119 -3.33 18.08 -10.69
N ALA A 120 -4.29 18.48 -9.87
CA ALA A 120 -5.39 17.59 -9.48
C ALA A 120 -6.45 17.58 -10.59
N PRO A 121 -6.95 16.41 -11.01
CA PRO A 121 -8.02 16.35 -11.99
C PRO A 121 -9.32 16.88 -11.37
N PRO A 122 -10.13 17.64 -12.13
CA PRO A 122 -11.47 18.01 -11.70
C PRO A 122 -12.36 16.77 -11.52
N PRO A 123 -13.37 16.81 -10.65
CA PRO A 123 -14.28 15.70 -10.46
C PRO A 123 -15.10 15.43 -11.73
N PRO A 124 -15.35 14.17 -12.11
CA PRO A 124 -16.18 13.84 -13.27
C PRO A 124 -17.60 14.36 -13.09
N LYS A 125 -18.13 15.01 -14.13
CA LYS A 125 -19.51 15.49 -14.15
C LYS A 125 -20.49 14.33 -14.33
N PRO A 126 -21.73 14.45 -13.82
CA PRO A 126 -22.78 13.47 -14.06
C PRO A 126 -23.02 13.28 -15.57
N PRO A 127 -23.41 12.07 -16.01
CA PRO A 127 -23.75 11.82 -17.40
C PRO A 127 -24.84 12.75 -17.91
N LYS A 128 -24.71 13.16 -19.18
CA LYS A 128 -25.68 14.02 -19.84
C LYS A 128 -27.03 13.30 -19.97
N ARG A 129 -28.11 14.05 -19.76
CA ARG A 129 -29.51 13.61 -19.97
C ARG A 129 -30.15 14.22 -21.23
N SER A 130 -29.54 15.27 -21.76
CA SER A 130 -29.85 15.87 -23.05
C SER A 130 -28.54 16.35 -23.69
N ALA A 131 -28.53 16.44 -25.02
CA ALA A 131 -27.38 16.91 -25.76
C ALA A 131 -27.79 17.74 -26.98
N SER A 132 -26.93 18.67 -27.37
CA SER A 132 -26.97 19.33 -28.68
C SER A 132 -26.07 18.61 -29.70
N PRO A 133 -26.27 18.82 -31.02
CA PRO A 133 -25.37 18.30 -32.04
C PRO A 133 -23.92 18.75 -31.79
N GLY A 134 -22.98 17.82 -31.90
CA GLY A 134 -21.55 18.02 -31.62
C GLY A 134 -21.17 17.97 -30.13
N GLU A 135 -22.13 17.99 -29.20
CA GLU A 135 -21.86 17.98 -27.78
C GLU A 135 -21.31 16.62 -27.31
N PRO A 136 -20.26 16.58 -26.48
CA PRO A 136 -19.73 15.33 -25.97
C PRO A 136 -20.69 14.71 -24.93
N ILE A 137 -21.02 13.44 -25.14
CA ILE A 137 -21.95 12.65 -24.30
C ILE A 137 -21.26 11.49 -23.57
N GLY A 138 -19.97 11.30 -23.80
CA GLY A 138 -19.15 10.29 -23.14
C GLY A 138 -17.78 10.18 -23.79
N LYS A 139 -16.98 9.23 -23.32
CA LYS A 139 -15.66 8.93 -23.85
C LYS A 139 -15.40 7.43 -23.88
N VAL A 140 -14.50 7.03 -24.75
CA VAL A 140 -13.95 5.68 -24.81
C VAL A 140 -12.46 5.77 -24.61
N VAL A 141 -11.96 5.08 -23.58
CA VAL A 141 -10.52 4.83 -23.41
C VAL A 141 -10.16 3.64 -24.27
N GLU A 142 -9.36 3.86 -25.30
CA GLU A 142 -9.09 2.86 -26.36
C GLU A 142 -8.39 1.62 -25.77
N GLN A 143 -8.64 0.42 -26.30
CA GLN A 143 -7.94 -0.79 -25.86
C GLN A 143 -7.59 -1.68 -27.07
N PRO A 144 -6.48 -2.45 -27.01
CA PRO A 144 -5.46 -2.46 -25.97
C PRO A 144 -4.57 -1.22 -26.02
N GLN A 145 -4.11 -0.75 -24.86
CA GLN A 145 -3.06 0.28 -24.78
C GLN A 145 -2.27 0.14 -23.47
N GLU A 146 -1.06 0.68 -23.45
CA GLU A 146 -0.28 0.87 -22.22
C GLU A 146 -0.83 2.07 -21.46
N ILE A 147 -1.20 1.86 -20.20
CA ILE A 147 -1.55 2.97 -19.30
C ILE A 147 -0.27 3.45 -18.64
N ARG A 148 -0.01 4.75 -18.75
CA ARG A 148 1.22 5.35 -18.24
C ARG A 148 0.95 6.09 -16.95
N PHE A 149 1.95 6.10 -16.09
CA PHE A 149 1.95 6.77 -14.80
C PHE A 149 3.03 7.84 -14.78
N LEU A 150 2.66 9.04 -14.34
CA LEU A 150 3.58 10.12 -14.01
C LEU A 150 3.37 10.50 -12.54
N GLY A 151 4.37 10.28 -11.69
CA GLY A 151 4.24 10.56 -10.26
C GLY A 151 5.58 10.61 -9.54
N TYR A 152 5.53 11.01 -8.26
CA TYR A 152 6.73 11.13 -7.44
C TYR A 152 6.96 9.86 -6.64
N VAL A 153 8.20 9.39 -6.61
CA VAL A 153 8.65 8.27 -5.78
C VAL A 153 9.74 8.74 -4.84
N ASP A 154 9.77 8.22 -3.62
CA ASP A 154 10.81 8.55 -2.65
C ASP A 154 12.10 7.78 -2.97
N MET A 155 13.24 8.47 -2.95
CA MET A 155 14.57 7.92 -3.29
C MET A 155 15.20 7.18 -2.10
N VAL A 156 14.51 6.14 -1.62
CA VAL A 156 14.89 5.37 -0.42
C VAL A 156 15.11 3.89 -0.77
N GLY A 157 16.04 3.25 -0.08
CA GLY A 157 16.27 1.81 -0.16
C GLY A 157 16.63 1.35 -1.58
N THR A 158 15.89 0.39 -2.14
CA THR A 158 16.16 -0.18 -3.48
C THR A 158 15.66 0.68 -4.64
N VAL A 159 14.87 1.75 -4.39
CA VAL A 159 14.29 2.59 -5.46
C VAL A 159 15.33 3.21 -6.38
N PRO A 160 16.44 3.82 -5.91
CA PRO A 160 17.43 4.43 -6.80
C PRO A 160 18.07 3.45 -7.78
N GLN A 161 18.27 2.19 -7.37
CA GLN A 161 18.77 1.13 -8.24
C GLN A 161 17.71 0.70 -9.25
N ALA A 162 16.46 0.48 -8.80
CA ALA A 162 15.35 0.12 -9.65
C ALA A 162 15.08 1.15 -10.78
N LEU A 163 15.23 2.45 -10.48
CA LEU A 163 15.13 3.51 -11.50
C LEU A 163 16.26 3.45 -12.53
N LYS A 164 17.51 3.19 -12.11
CA LYS A 164 18.65 3.00 -13.03
C LYS A 164 18.45 1.79 -13.93
N GLU A 165 17.91 0.71 -13.38
CA GLU A 165 17.56 -0.52 -14.11
C GLU A 165 16.30 -0.37 -14.98
N ARG A 166 15.62 0.78 -14.90
CA ARG A 166 14.37 1.10 -15.58
C ARG A 166 13.21 0.14 -15.29
N ARG A 167 13.25 -0.53 -14.14
CA ARG A 167 12.24 -1.52 -13.72
C ARG A 167 11.89 -1.27 -12.27
N LEU A 168 10.79 -0.57 -12.05
CA LEU A 168 10.34 -0.21 -10.71
C LEU A 168 9.33 -1.24 -10.20
N PRO A 169 9.60 -1.97 -9.09
CA PRO A 169 8.62 -2.88 -8.52
C PRO A 169 7.48 -2.08 -7.87
N VAL A 170 6.27 -2.36 -8.33
CA VAL A 170 5.05 -1.66 -7.94
C VAL A 170 3.93 -2.65 -7.60
N ARG A 171 3.02 -2.22 -6.72
CA ARG A 171 1.77 -2.92 -6.38
C ARG A 171 0.59 -1.95 -6.35
N LYS A 172 -0.63 -2.45 -6.55
CA LYS A 172 -1.84 -1.64 -6.25
C LYS A 172 -2.17 -1.72 -4.76
N ASP A 173 -2.15 -2.92 -4.21
CA ASP A 173 -2.39 -3.19 -2.80
C ASP A 173 -1.17 -3.87 -2.14
N ARG A 174 -1.09 -3.83 -0.80
CA ARG A 174 -0.06 -4.52 -0.01
C ARG A 174 -0.09 -6.03 -0.22
N PHE A 175 -1.26 -6.61 -0.49
CA PHE A 175 -1.44 -8.04 -0.71
C PHE A 175 -1.21 -8.50 -2.15
N ASP A 176 -1.08 -7.55 -3.08
CA ASP A 176 -0.83 -7.89 -4.48
C ASP A 176 0.61 -8.40 -4.69
N MET A 177 0.77 -9.19 -5.76
CA MET A 177 2.10 -9.55 -6.24
C MET A 177 2.84 -8.33 -6.79
N ASN A 178 4.15 -8.32 -6.62
CA ASN A 178 5.02 -7.38 -7.31
C ASN A 178 4.94 -7.58 -8.81
N LEU A 179 4.65 -6.50 -9.52
CA LEU A 179 4.91 -6.41 -10.95
C LEU A 179 5.83 -5.21 -11.20
N PHE A 180 6.43 -5.16 -12.38
CA PHE A 180 7.43 -4.14 -12.71
C PHE A 180 6.83 -3.10 -13.64
N GLY A 181 6.81 -1.84 -13.21
CA GLY A 181 6.59 -0.71 -14.10
C GLY A 181 7.85 -0.44 -14.92
N GLU A 182 7.70 -0.27 -16.22
CA GLU A 182 8.80 0.04 -17.12
C GLU A 182 9.06 1.55 -17.13
N VAL A 183 10.19 1.97 -16.55
CA VAL A 183 10.52 3.39 -16.40
C VAL A 183 11.07 3.92 -17.72
N ARG A 184 10.27 4.75 -18.40
CA ARG A 184 10.67 5.42 -19.64
C ARG A 184 11.61 6.58 -19.36
N PHE A 185 11.30 7.34 -18.32
CA PHE A 185 12.06 8.53 -17.95
C PHE A 185 11.91 8.79 -16.44
N TYR A 186 12.96 9.35 -15.82
CA TYR A 186 12.88 9.87 -14.46
C TYR A 186 13.78 11.10 -14.28
N GLU A 187 13.37 12.01 -13.40
CA GLU A 187 14.13 13.19 -12.97
C GLU A 187 14.29 13.18 -11.45
N VAL A 188 15.53 13.24 -10.96
CA VAL A 188 15.79 13.27 -9.51
C VAL A 188 15.59 14.69 -8.99
N MET A 189 14.73 14.84 -8.00
CA MET A 189 14.31 16.11 -7.38
C MET A 189 14.57 16.05 -5.88
N GLY A 190 15.85 16.04 -5.48
CA GLY A 190 16.26 15.94 -4.08
C GLY A 190 15.95 14.54 -3.48
N PRO A 191 15.12 14.44 -2.42
CA PRO A 191 14.78 13.16 -1.79
C PRO A 191 13.75 12.34 -2.59
N LYS A 192 13.24 12.86 -3.70
CA LYS A 192 12.25 12.21 -4.56
C LYS A 192 12.76 12.15 -6.00
N ALA A 193 12.14 11.29 -6.80
CA ALA A 193 12.24 11.34 -8.26
C ALA A 193 10.84 11.44 -8.86
N LEU A 194 10.70 12.27 -9.89
CA LEU A 194 9.56 12.22 -10.79
C LEU A 194 9.77 11.09 -11.78
N VAL A 195 8.80 10.19 -11.91
CA VAL A 195 8.91 8.97 -12.71
C VAL A 195 7.80 8.95 -13.74
N TYR A 196 8.16 8.75 -15.00
CA TYR A 196 7.26 8.42 -16.10
C TYR A 196 7.47 6.96 -16.50
N MET A 197 6.44 6.13 -16.28
CA MET A 197 6.54 4.69 -16.50
C MET A 197 5.26 4.08 -17.08
N ASP A 198 5.39 2.94 -17.75
CA ASP A 198 4.26 2.12 -18.14
C ASP A 198 3.84 1.25 -16.97
N LEU A 199 2.54 1.19 -16.69
CA LEU A 199 2.01 0.31 -15.64
C LEU A 199 1.91 -1.13 -16.16
N PRO A 200 2.25 -2.12 -15.33
CA PRO A 200 2.19 -3.53 -15.73
C PRO A 200 0.76 -4.11 -15.70
N TRP A 201 -0.25 -3.28 -15.47
CA TRP A 201 -1.65 -3.69 -15.42
C TRP A 201 -2.57 -2.58 -15.94
N VAL A 202 -3.71 -3.01 -16.49
CA VAL A 202 -4.83 -2.13 -16.82
C VAL A 202 -6.10 -2.78 -16.31
N THR A 203 -6.80 -2.10 -15.40
CA THR A 203 -8.09 -2.57 -14.90
C THR A 203 -9.16 -1.50 -15.07
N GLU A 204 -10.42 -1.94 -15.12
CA GLU A 204 -11.56 -1.07 -15.46
C GLU A 204 -11.75 0.06 -14.44
N ASP A 205 -11.44 -0.20 -13.16
CA ASP A 205 -11.50 0.76 -12.06
C ASP A 205 -10.48 1.89 -12.22
N ILE A 206 -9.27 1.59 -12.71
CA ILE A 206 -8.20 2.57 -12.94
C ILE A 206 -8.62 3.60 -14.00
N ILE A 207 -9.42 3.18 -14.98
CA ILE A 207 -9.86 4.01 -16.11
C ILE A 207 -10.98 5.00 -15.71
N THR A 208 -11.47 4.94 -14.46
CA THR A 208 -12.46 5.90 -13.95
C THR A 208 -11.85 7.15 -13.31
N GLN A 209 -10.54 7.15 -13.04
CA GLN A 209 -9.85 8.22 -12.32
C GLN A 209 -8.57 8.62 -13.04
N ARG A 210 -8.27 9.92 -13.09
CA ARG A 210 -7.01 10.41 -13.70
C ARG A 210 -5.80 10.33 -12.79
N THR A 211 -5.96 9.87 -11.56
CA THR A 211 -4.87 9.69 -10.60
C THR A 211 -4.95 8.31 -9.97
N LEU A 212 -3.80 7.75 -9.62
CA LEU A 212 -3.68 6.46 -8.95
C LEU A 212 -2.72 6.57 -7.78
N ASN A 213 -3.06 5.91 -6.68
CA ASN A 213 -2.10 5.59 -5.63
C ASN A 213 -1.58 4.18 -5.87
N ILE A 214 -0.27 4.05 -5.97
CA ILE A 214 0.43 2.77 -6.03
C ILE A 214 1.35 2.63 -4.82
N LEU A 215 1.83 1.42 -4.59
CA LEU A 215 2.86 1.13 -3.62
C LEU A 215 4.15 0.79 -4.37
N VAL A 216 5.21 1.53 -4.10
CA VAL A 216 6.55 1.29 -4.63
C VAL A 216 7.33 0.47 -3.60
N GLU A 217 7.96 -0.61 -4.04
CA GLU A 217 8.82 -1.39 -3.16
C GLU A 217 10.20 -0.75 -3.03
N ALA A 218 10.51 -0.31 -1.81
CA ALA A 218 11.79 0.28 -1.44
C ALA A 218 12.70 -0.70 -0.68
N GLY A 219 12.28 -1.95 -0.52
CA GLY A 219 13.13 -3.00 0.02
C GLY A 219 12.35 -4.16 0.61
N ARG A 220 13.11 -5.19 0.99
CA ARG A 220 12.62 -6.41 1.61
C ARG A 220 13.42 -6.68 2.86
N PHE A 221 12.74 -7.03 3.94
CA PHE A 221 13.35 -7.37 5.21
C PHE A 221 12.91 -8.76 5.59
N ASP A 222 13.84 -9.70 5.53
CA ASP A 222 13.65 -11.06 6.01
C ASP A 222 14.19 -11.18 7.44
N GLY A 223 13.50 -11.95 8.26
CA GLY A 223 13.91 -12.14 9.65
C GLY A 223 12.96 -13.03 10.43
N VAL A 224 12.99 -12.83 11.74
CA VAL A 224 12.21 -13.58 12.71
C VAL A 224 11.24 -12.63 13.40
N ALA A 225 9.94 -12.89 13.27
CA ALA A 225 8.93 -12.12 13.99
C ALA A 225 8.73 -12.68 15.39
N VAL A 226 8.74 -11.78 16.37
CA VAL A 226 8.38 -12.05 17.78
C VAL A 226 7.31 -11.04 18.21
N PRO A 227 6.54 -11.31 19.28
CA PRO A 227 5.68 -10.30 19.88
C PRO A 227 6.49 -9.07 20.28
N GLU A 228 5.94 -7.88 20.07
CA GLU A 228 6.62 -6.64 20.45
C GLU A 228 6.91 -6.59 21.97
N SER A 229 6.02 -7.17 22.79
CA SER A 229 6.21 -7.30 24.24
C SER A 229 7.45 -8.11 24.65
N SER A 230 7.99 -8.94 23.75
CA SER A 230 9.18 -9.76 23.99
C SER A 230 10.48 -8.97 23.87
N VAL A 231 10.41 -7.78 23.24
CA VAL A 231 11.56 -6.91 22.98
C VAL A 231 11.67 -5.88 24.10
N VAL A 232 12.87 -5.73 24.65
CA VAL A 232 13.20 -4.68 25.62
C VAL A 232 14.30 -3.79 25.09
N GLN A 233 14.30 -2.53 25.51
CA GLN A 233 15.38 -1.61 25.23
C GLN A 233 16.29 -1.51 26.45
N ARG A 234 17.58 -1.83 26.29
CA ARG A 234 18.62 -1.72 27.32
C ARG A 234 19.80 -0.95 26.76
N ASN A 235 20.20 0.13 27.41
CA ASN A 235 21.33 0.98 26.99
C ASN A 235 21.23 1.43 25.52
N GLY A 236 20.03 1.81 25.07
CA GLY A 236 19.79 2.26 23.69
C GLY A 236 19.70 1.16 22.63
N SER A 237 19.96 -0.10 22.98
CA SER A 237 19.86 -1.25 22.07
C SER A 237 18.63 -2.10 22.37
N TYR A 238 18.02 -2.67 21.33
CA TYR A 238 16.97 -3.67 21.50
C TYR A 238 17.58 -5.03 21.89
N GLY A 239 16.82 -5.82 22.64
CA GLY A 239 17.19 -7.18 22.99
C GLY A 239 15.99 -8.03 23.37
N VAL A 240 16.19 -9.34 23.35
CA VAL A 240 15.19 -10.35 23.74
C VAL A 240 15.79 -11.33 24.74
N TYR A 241 14.96 -11.97 25.55
CA TYR A 241 15.40 -13.07 26.41
C TYR A 241 15.16 -14.39 25.70
N VAL A 242 16.24 -15.00 25.22
CA VAL A 242 16.20 -16.30 24.54
C VAL A 242 16.28 -17.41 25.58
N VAL A 243 15.41 -18.42 25.45
CA VAL A 243 15.37 -19.58 26.32
C VAL A 243 15.99 -20.77 25.60
N ARG A 244 17.02 -21.38 26.21
CA ARG A 244 17.63 -22.64 25.76
C ARG A 244 17.62 -23.63 26.91
N GLY A 245 16.89 -24.74 26.75
CA GLY A 245 16.63 -25.66 27.85
C GLY A 245 15.89 -24.94 28.98
N ASN A 246 16.50 -24.89 30.16
CA ASN A 246 15.95 -24.22 31.35
C ASN A 246 16.67 -22.90 31.69
N VAL A 247 17.38 -22.28 30.75
CA VAL A 247 18.13 -21.04 30.97
C VAL A 247 17.67 -19.96 30.01
N ALA A 248 17.31 -18.80 30.57
CA ALA A 248 17.06 -17.57 29.84
C ALA A 248 18.33 -16.70 29.82
N SER A 249 18.70 -16.21 28.64
CA SER A 249 19.84 -15.29 28.45
C SER A 249 19.41 -14.06 27.66
N PHE A 250 19.85 -12.88 28.05
CA PHE A 250 19.60 -11.67 27.30
C PHE A 250 20.46 -11.68 26.03
N ARG A 251 19.85 -11.37 24.90
CA ARG A 251 20.56 -11.25 23.63
C ARG A 251 20.20 -9.96 22.92
N PRO A 252 21.19 -9.12 22.55
CA PRO A 252 20.92 -7.93 21.75
C PRO A 252 20.42 -8.35 20.36
N VAL A 253 19.46 -7.59 19.83
CA VAL A 253 18.88 -7.81 18.50
C VAL A 253 18.79 -6.51 17.73
N GLU A 254 18.88 -6.60 16.40
CA GLU A 254 18.53 -5.51 15.49
C GLU A 254 17.18 -5.83 14.83
N GLY A 255 16.35 -4.82 14.64
CA GLY A 255 15.06 -5.00 14.02
C GLY A 255 14.18 -3.77 14.15
N ARG A 256 12.88 -3.96 13.86
CA ARG A 256 11.89 -2.89 13.92
C ARG A 256 10.49 -3.41 14.23
N PRO A 257 9.60 -2.59 14.80
CA PRO A 257 8.19 -2.91 14.89
C PRO A 257 7.59 -3.15 13.50
N VAL A 258 6.71 -4.16 13.39
CA VAL A 258 5.98 -4.49 12.17
C VAL A 258 4.51 -4.74 12.53
N GLY A 259 3.61 -3.97 11.93
CA GLY A 259 2.20 -3.95 12.34
C GLY A 259 2.02 -3.38 13.76
N SER A 260 1.00 -3.84 14.47
CA SER A 260 0.61 -3.32 15.79
C SER A 260 1.05 -4.17 16.98
N GLN A 261 1.59 -5.37 16.77
CA GLN A 261 1.87 -6.33 17.86
C GLN A 261 3.14 -7.16 17.68
N ARG A 262 3.92 -6.91 16.62
CA ARG A 262 5.11 -7.71 16.29
C ARG A 262 6.33 -6.83 16.12
N PHE A 263 7.48 -7.44 16.37
CA PHE A 263 8.78 -6.87 16.08
C PHE A 263 9.52 -7.85 15.17
N LEU A 264 9.95 -7.36 14.00
CA LEU A 264 10.77 -8.13 13.06
C LEU A 264 12.23 -7.98 13.46
N VAL A 265 12.81 -9.08 13.95
CA VAL A 265 14.24 -9.17 14.23
C VAL A 265 14.97 -9.56 12.95
N THR A 266 15.86 -8.71 12.47
CA THR A 266 16.67 -8.93 11.27
C THR A 266 18.05 -9.49 11.60
N LYS A 267 18.55 -9.26 12.83
CA LYS A 267 19.80 -9.87 13.32
C LYS A 267 19.71 -10.21 14.81
N GLY A 268 20.44 -11.25 15.22
CA GLY A 268 20.61 -11.65 16.62
C GLY A 268 19.67 -12.75 17.10
N LEU A 269 18.63 -13.12 16.33
CA LEU A 269 17.71 -14.20 16.66
C LEU A 269 17.58 -15.16 15.47
N ALA A 270 17.69 -16.47 15.73
CA ALA A 270 17.49 -17.50 14.72
C ALA A 270 16.05 -18.02 14.71
N MET A 271 15.62 -18.57 13.57
CA MET A 271 14.31 -19.20 13.43
C MET A 271 14.18 -20.37 14.40
N GLY A 272 13.01 -20.49 15.04
CA GLY A 272 12.75 -21.58 15.99
C GLY A 272 13.44 -21.41 17.36
N GLU A 273 14.11 -20.29 17.64
CA GLU A 273 14.51 -19.98 19.02
C GLU A 273 13.30 -19.54 19.85
N ALA A 274 13.23 -20.04 21.09
CA ALA A 274 12.21 -19.63 22.06
C ALA A 274 12.60 -18.30 22.70
N VAL A 275 11.64 -17.38 22.80
CA VAL A 275 11.79 -16.10 23.48
C VAL A 275 10.71 -15.91 24.54
N ILE A 276 11.03 -15.20 25.61
CA ILE A 276 10.05 -14.86 26.65
C ILE A 276 9.08 -13.79 26.10
N VAL A 277 7.78 -14.04 26.24
CA VAL A 277 6.70 -13.20 25.69
C VAL A 277 6.69 -11.80 26.33
N ASP A 278 6.88 -11.71 27.64
CA ASP A 278 6.97 -10.44 28.37
C ASP A 278 8.42 -10.17 28.78
N GLY A 279 9.13 -9.44 27.92
CA GLY A 279 10.53 -9.11 28.14
C GLY A 279 10.75 -8.17 29.33
N ARG A 280 9.75 -7.37 29.72
CA ARG A 280 9.88 -6.42 30.85
C ARG A 280 9.97 -7.14 32.19
N LEU A 281 9.28 -8.27 32.32
CA LEU A 281 9.31 -9.12 33.51
C LEU A 281 10.43 -10.15 33.49
N ALA A 282 11.06 -10.37 32.33
CA ALA A 282 12.10 -11.36 32.14
C ALA A 282 13.44 -10.96 32.80
N ARG A 283 14.20 -11.99 33.19
CA ARG A 283 15.57 -11.87 33.70
C ARG A 283 16.43 -13.02 33.19
N GLU A 284 17.74 -12.83 33.25
CA GLU A 284 18.70 -13.88 32.95
C GLU A 284 18.77 -14.89 34.09
N GLY A 285 18.94 -16.17 33.76
CA GLY A 285 19.08 -17.25 34.73
C GLY A 285 18.14 -18.42 34.47
N ARG A 286 17.93 -19.25 35.48
CA ARG A 286 17.10 -20.45 35.37
C ARG A 286 15.61 -20.12 35.27
N VAL A 287 14.93 -20.81 34.36
CA VAL A 287 13.48 -20.77 34.16
C VAL A 287 12.90 -22.18 34.22
N GLN A 288 11.64 -22.29 34.61
CA GLN A 288 10.82 -23.50 34.60
C GLN A 288 9.81 -23.35 33.47
N LEU A 289 9.77 -24.35 32.58
CA LEU A 289 8.91 -24.34 31.39
C LEU A 289 7.67 -25.23 31.56
N TRP A 290 7.43 -25.73 32.78
CA TRP A 290 6.34 -26.63 33.16
C TRP A 290 6.15 -26.61 34.68
#